data_AF-A0A7X5J871-F1
#
_entry.id   AF-A0A7X5J871-F1
#
_cell.length_a   1.000
_cell.length_b   1.000
_cell.length_c   1.000
_cell.angle_alpha   90.00
_cell.angle_beta   90.00
_cell.angle_gamma   90.00
#
_symmetry.space_group_name_H-M   'P 1'
#
loop_
_entity.id
_entity.type
_entity.pdbx_description
1 polymer ?
#
loop_
_entity_poly.entity_id
_entity_poly.type
_entity_poly.pdbx_seq_one_letter_code
_entity_poly.pdbx_strand_id
1 'polypeptide(L)'
;MTTTLPAAAKRFAAAALLLAVAACGPTPEPPRPVTPPAPSTAAPTTPAPYVPVEQATFAFEPFIGAPGNVADDLSRQIGTRARDEGLTLVRRADLRATFRVKGYLSASGSPASSAVFYVFDVFDAHGLRVTRLSGSELTQGVSGDPWRSADADTLKRIAATSVMQLKAWLLSRPAPAGAAATGQAPRPRAG
;
A
#
# COMPACT_ATOMS: atom_id res chain seq x y z
N MET A 1 -39.11 -62.38 17.49
CA MET A 1 -38.40 -63.59 17.00
C MET A 1 -37.10 -63.10 16.36
N THR A 2 -36.02 -63.05 17.15
CA THR A 2 -34.84 -63.97 17.12
C THR A 2 -33.77 -63.47 16.13
N THR A 3 -32.72 -62.75 16.58
CA THR A 3 -31.29 -63.20 16.78
C THR A 3 -30.55 -63.33 15.42
N THR A 4 -29.29 -62.95 15.13
CA THR A 4 -28.00 -62.99 15.85
C THR A 4 -26.88 -62.36 14.98
N LEU A 5 -25.87 -61.72 15.58
CA LEU A 5 -24.51 -61.50 15.02
C LEU A 5 -23.59 -62.70 15.34
N PRO A 6 -22.49 -62.90 14.60
CA PRO A 6 -21.21 -63.28 15.22
C PRO A 6 -20.10 -62.27 14.84
N ALA A 7 -19.38 -61.66 15.79
CA ALA A 7 -18.32 -62.20 16.64
C ALA A 7 -16.95 -62.31 15.94
N ALA A 8 -16.00 -61.47 16.35
CA ALA A 8 -14.61 -61.86 16.58
C ALA A 8 -13.87 -60.79 17.39
N ALA A 9 -13.39 -61.21 18.56
CA ALA A 9 -12.65 -60.42 19.54
C ALA A 9 -11.15 -60.70 19.43
N LYS A 10 -10.32 -59.75 19.88
CA LYS A 10 -9.25 -59.94 20.91
C LYS A 10 -8.45 -58.63 21.06
N ARG A 11 -8.62 -57.94 22.21
CA ARG A 11 -7.79 -58.03 23.44
C ARG A 11 -6.48 -57.25 23.35
N PHE A 12 -6.51 -56.01 23.85
CA PHE A 12 -5.38 -55.42 24.56
C PHE A 12 -5.85 -54.96 25.93
N ALA A 13 -5.12 -55.38 26.94
CA ALA A 13 -5.38 -55.16 28.34
C ALA A 13 -4.66 -53.90 28.84
N ALA A 14 -5.36 -53.19 29.72
CA ALA A 14 -4.84 -52.46 30.87
C ALA A 14 -3.88 -51.28 30.64
N ALA A 15 -4.46 -50.08 30.65
CA ALA A 15 -3.94 -49.01 31.50
C ALA A 15 -5.14 -48.20 32.03
N ALA A 16 -5.30 -48.24 33.35
CA ALA A 16 -6.34 -47.55 34.09
C ALA A 16 -6.07 -46.05 34.11
N LEU A 17 -7.04 -45.22 33.69
CA LEU A 17 -7.21 -43.88 34.23
C LEU A 17 -8.64 -43.37 33.99
N LEU A 18 -9.42 -43.36 35.07
CA LEU A 18 -10.52 -42.46 35.46
C LEU A 18 -11.39 -41.79 34.37
N LEU A 19 -12.70 -42.05 34.47
CA LEU A 19 -13.78 -41.21 33.95
C LEU A 19 -13.63 -39.74 34.40
N ALA A 20 -13.60 -38.82 33.45
CA ALA A 20 -14.25 -37.52 33.56
C ALA A 20 -14.71 -37.09 32.16
N VAL A 21 -16.01 -37.25 31.90
CA VAL A 21 -16.68 -36.62 30.76
C VAL A 21 -16.71 -35.13 31.03
N ALA A 22 -15.83 -34.37 30.37
CA ALA A 22 -15.95 -32.93 30.25
C ALA A 22 -16.38 -32.61 28.81
N ALA A 23 -17.69 -32.58 28.59
CA ALA A 23 -18.30 -32.05 27.40
C ALA A 23 -18.02 -30.54 27.32
N CYS A 24 -16.95 -30.15 26.63
CA CYS A 24 -16.72 -28.75 26.26
C CYS A 24 -17.40 -28.50 24.91
N GLY A 25 -18.72 -28.37 24.91
CA GLY A 25 -19.44 -27.77 23.80
C GLY A 25 -19.19 -26.25 23.79
N PRO A 26 -19.24 -25.58 22.61
CA PRO A 26 -19.18 -24.13 22.57
C PRO A 26 -20.43 -23.56 23.26
N THR A 27 -20.22 -22.87 24.38
CA THR A 27 -21.26 -22.08 25.04
C THR A 27 -21.75 -20.99 24.08
N PRO A 28 -23.06 -20.76 23.92
CA PRO A 28 -23.57 -19.60 23.19
C PRO A 28 -23.05 -18.32 23.87
N GLU A 29 -22.12 -17.61 23.22
CA GLU A 29 -21.64 -16.33 23.73
C GLU A 29 -22.77 -15.30 23.60
N PRO A 30 -23.19 -14.63 24.70
CA PRO A 30 -24.16 -13.56 24.61
C PRO A 30 -23.60 -12.44 23.70
N PRO A 31 -24.46 -11.72 22.95
CA PRO A 31 -24.00 -10.68 22.04
C PRO A 31 -23.16 -9.65 22.80
N ARG A 32 -21.87 -9.54 22.46
CA ARG A 32 -21.01 -8.51 23.03
C ARG A 32 -21.55 -7.14 22.61
N PRO A 33 -21.75 -6.20 23.55
CA PRO A 33 -22.05 -4.83 23.18
C PRO A 33 -20.90 -4.29 22.33
N VAL A 34 -21.23 -3.88 21.10
CA VAL A 34 -20.33 -3.14 20.22
C VAL A 34 -19.92 -1.85 20.92
N THR A 35 -18.72 -1.84 21.49
CA THR A 35 -18.12 -0.60 22.01
C THR A 35 -17.78 0.26 20.79
N PRO A 36 -18.29 1.49 20.69
CA PRO A 36 -17.89 2.42 19.63
C PRO A 36 -16.35 2.54 19.64
N PRO A 37 -15.70 2.63 18.47
CA PRO A 37 -14.26 2.82 18.43
C PRO A 37 -13.89 4.05 19.26
N ALA A 38 -12.96 3.89 20.19
CA ALA A 38 -12.39 5.02 20.92
C ALA A 38 -11.85 6.03 19.90
N PRO A 39 -12.07 7.34 20.09
CA PRO A 39 -11.48 8.35 19.21
C PRO A 39 -9.96 8.15 19.24
N SER A 40 -9.40 7.72 18.11
CA SER A 40 -7.95 7.72 17.92
C SER A 40 -7.51 9.17 18.00
N THR A 41 -6.88 9.55 19.11
CA THR A 41 -6.14 10.81 19.19
C THR A 41 -5.05 10.74 18.13
N ALA A 42 -5.28 11.39 16.99
CA ALA A 42 -4.28 11.55 15.96
C ALA A 42 -3.02 12.12 16.61
N ALA A 43 -1.87 11.48 16.36
CA ALA A 43 -0.58 12.08 16.72
C ALA A 43 -0.50 13.48 16.09
N PRO A 44 0.09 14.47 16.77
CA PRO A 44 0.26 15.81 16.20
C PRO A 44 1.03 15.70 14.88
N THR A 45 0.32 15.89 13.77
CA THR A 45 0.92 16.00 12.44
C THR A 45 1.58 17.36 12.36
N THR A 46 2.80 17.50 12.87
CA THR A 46 3.61 18.67 12.52
C THR A 46 3.77 18.64 11.00
N PRO A 47 3.27 19.66 10.27
CA PRO A 47 3.36 19.66 8.82
C PRO A 47 4.84 19.59 8.41
N ALA A 48 5.18 18.63 7.55
CA ALA A 48 6.52 18.57 6.97
C ALA A 48 6.86 19.93 6.33
N PRO A 49 8.12 20.40 6.43
CA PRO A 49 8.56 21.66 5.83
C PRO A 49 8.06 21.76 4.39
N TYR A 50 7.47 22.90 4.05
CA TYR A 50 6.98 23.14 2.69
C TYR A 50 8.16 23.19 1.72
N VAL A 51 8.02 22.47 0.62
CA VAL A 51 8.97 22.53 -0.48
C VAL A 51 8.19 23.01 -1.69
N PRO A 52 8.58 24.14 -2.32
CA PRO A 52 7.98 24.59 -3.57
C PRO A 52 7.96 23.46 -4.58
N VAL A 53 6.85 23.31 -5.30
CA VAL A 53 6.65 22.19 -6.25
C VAL A 53 7.78 22.09 -7.28
N GLU A 54 8.30 23.24 -7.72
CA GLU A 54 9.42 23.39 -8.66
C GLU A 54 10.76 22.84 -8.12
N GLN A 55 10.89 22.75 -6.79
CA GLN A 55 12.12 22.34 -6.09
C GLN A 55 12.01 20.92 -5.53
N ALA A 56 10.85 20.29 -5.63
CA ALA A 56 10.63 18.94 -5.13
C ALA A 56 11.35 17.91 -6.01
N THR A 57 12.26 17.16 -5.40
CA THR A 57 12.96 16.04 -6.04
C THR A 57 12.54 14.71 -5.42
N PHE A 58 12.47 13.67 -6.25
CA PHE A 58 12.04 12.35 -5.82
C PHE A 58 13.12 11.31 -6.12
N ALA A 59 13.40 10.45 -5.15
CA ALA A 59 14.22 9.26 -5.32
C ALA A 59 13.39 8.00 -5.07
N PHE A 60 13.34 7.11 -6.06
CA PHE A 60 12.67 5.81 -5.92
C PHE A 60 13.64 4.75 -5.38
N GLU A 61 13.22 4.09 -4.31
CA GLU A 61 13.89 2.90 -3.76
C GLU A 61 13.65 1.67 -4.64
N PRO A 62 14.43 0.59 -4.49
CA PRO A 62 14.11 -0.67 -5.15
C PRO A 62 12.69 -1.12 -4.81
N PHE A 63 11.96 -1.60 -5.80
CA PHE A 63 10.63 -2.14 -5.58
C PHE A 63 10.68 -3.48 -4.88
N ILE A 64 9.71 -3.69 -3.98
CA ILE A 64 9.57 -4.92 -3.21
C ILE A 64 8.39 -5.72 -3.76
N GLY A 65 8.58 -7.02 -3.95
CA GLY A 65 7.54 -7.97 -4.33
C GLY A 65 7.44 -8.29 -5.83
N ALA A 66 7.94 -7.41 -6.70
CA ALA A 66 8.03 -7.65 -8.14
C ALA A 66 9.35 -8.36 -8.55
N PRO A 67 9.34 -9.21 -9.58
CA PRO A 67 10.55 -9.71 -10.22
C PRO A 67 11.42 -8.56 -10.75
N GLY A 68 12.74 -8.76 -10.78
CA GLY A 68 13.70 -7.71 -11.15
C GLY A 68 13.43 -7.06 -12.50
N ASN A 69 13.11 -7.84 -13.53
CA ASN A 69 12.78 -7.32 -14.86
C ASN A 69 11.52 -6.44 -14.85
N VAL A 70 10.48 -6.83 -14.12
CA VAL A 70 9.24 -6.04 -14.00
C VAL A 70 9.50 -4.74 -13.23
N ALA A 71 10.30 -4.82 -12.17
CA ALA A 71 10.69 -3.67 -11.36
C ALA A 71 11.52 -2.66 -12.17
N ASP A 72 12.46 -3.14 -12.99
CA ASP A 72 13.30 -2.32 -13.85
C ASP A 72 12.46 -1.65 -14.95
N ASP A 73 11.56 -2.40 -15.59
CA ASP A 73 10.66 -1.88 -16.61
C ASP A 73 9.74 -0.79 -16.06
N LEU A 74 9.13 -1.03 -14.90
CA LEU A 74 8.31 -0.04 -14.22
C LEU A 74 9.10 1.22 -13.85
N SER A 75 10.34 1.06 -13.36
CA SER A 75 11.22 2.19 -13.04
C SER A 75 11.52 3.05 -14.27
N ARG A 76 11.76 2.43 -15.44
CA ARG A 76 11.94 3.17 -16.70
C ARG A 76 10.67 3.93 -17.10
N GLN A 77 9.50 3.29 -17.01
CA GLN A 77 8.23 3.93 -17.35
C GLN A 77 7.91 5.10 -16.41
N ILE A 78 8.15 4.96 -15.10
CA ILE A 78 8.02 6.05 -14.13
C ILE A 78 8.97 7.19 -14.49
N GLY A 79 10.23 6.88 -14.83
CA GLY A 79 11.20 7.89 -15.25
C GLY A 79 10.76 8.68 -16.48
N THR A 80 10.20 8.01 -17.48
CA THR A 80 9.64 8.66 -18.67
C THR A 80 8.46 9.55 -18.31
N ARG A 81 7.46 9.00 -17.61
CA ARG A 81 6.27 9.77 -17.26
C ARG A 81 6.58 10.95 -16.34
N ALA A 82 7.48 10.79 -15.38
CA ALA A 82 7.87 11.87 -14.47
C ALA A 82 8.45 13.07 -15.24
N ARG A 83 9.29 12.81 -16.25
CA ARG A 83 9.82 13.86 -17.13
C ARG A 83 8.70 14.56 -17.91
N ASP A 84 7.78 13.80 -18.47
CA ASP A 84 6.64 14.35 -19.23
C ASP A 84 5.74 15.24 -18.34
N GLU A 85 5.66 14.93 -17.05
CA GLU A 85 4.85 15.66 -16.07
C GLU A 85 5.58 16.79 -15.33
N GLY A 86 6.87 16.99 -15.61
CA GLY A 86 7.71 18.00 -14.95
C GLY A 86 8.12 17.65 -13.52
N LEU A 87 8.08 16.37 -13.12
CA LEU A 87 8.63 15.92 -11.84
C LEU A 87 10.12 15.60 -11.95
N THR A 88 10.92 16.14 -11.04
CA THR A 88 12.36 15.89 -11.01
C THR A 88 12.67 14.60 -10.26
N LEU A 89 13.16 13.58 -10.97
CA LEU A 89 13.70 12.36 -10.36
C LEU A 89 15.22 12.46 -10.24
N VAL A 90 15.74 12.15 -9.05
CA VAL A 90 17.18 12.09 -8.78
C VAL A 90 17.62 10.65 -8.56
N ARG A 91 18.93 10.42 -8.59
CA ARG A 91 19.51 9.09 -8.35
C ARG A 91 19.17 8.64 -6.93
N ARG A 92 18.88 7.34 -6.76
CA ARG A 92 18.59 6.73 -5.45
C ARG A 92 19.65 7.04 -4.38
N ALA A 93 20.93 6.99 -4.76
CA ALA A 93 22.05 7.25 -3.85
C ALA A 93 22.14 8.70 -3.37
N ASP A 94 21.37 9.62 -3.96
CA ASP A 94 21.37 11.02 -3.56
C ASP A 94 20.60 11.22 -2.25
N LEU A 95 21.33 11.40 -1.16
CA LEU A 95 20.78 11.66 0.17
C LEU A 95 20.04 12.99 0.28
N ARG A 96 20.09 13.85 -0.75
CA ARG A 96 19.45 15.17 -0.78
C ARG A 96 18.12 15.19 -1.51
N ALA A 97 17.62 14.04 -1.97
CA ALA A 97 16.26 13.95 -2.49
C ALA A 97 15.25 14.48 -1.48
N THR A 98 14.36 15.37 -1.92
CA THR A 98 13.33 15.96 -1.07
C THR A 98 12.40 14.89 -0.51
N PHE A 99 12.02 13.93 -1.37
CA PHE A 99 11.19 12.80 -1.01
C PHE A 99 11.80 11.49 -1.47
N ARG A 100 11.68 10.48 -0.62
CA ARG A 100 12.00 9.09 -0.96
C ARG A 100 10.74 8.27 -1.10
N VAL A 101 10.66 7.49 -2.18
CA VAL A 101 9.47 6.70 -2.50
C VAL A 101 9.81 5.22 -2.38
N LYS A 102 9.11 4.50 -1.50
CA LYS A 102 9.21 3.04 -1.35
C LYS A 102 8.00 2.38 -2.00
N GLY A 103 8.24 1.58 -3.03
CA GLY A 103 7.18 0.89 -3.77
C GLY A 103 7.08 -0.59 -3.40
N TYR A 104 5.84 -1.03 -3.19
CA TYR A 104 5.47 -2.41 -2.90
C TYR A 104 4.49 -2.86 -3.96
N LEU A 105 4.74 -4.00 -4.59
CA LEU A 105 3.91 -4.53 -5.65
C LEU A 105 3.57 -5.99 -5.40
N SER A 106 2.38 -6.38 -5.86
CA SER A 106 1.96 -7.76 -5.95
C SER A 106 1.19 -7.99 -7.25
N ALA A 107 1.15 -9.22 -7.70
CA ALA A 107 0.34 -9.63 -8.83
C ALA A 107 -0.55 -10.80 -8.41
N SER A 108 -1.78 -10.81 -8.91
CA SER A 108 -2.70 -11.94 -8.82
C SER A 108 -3.21 -12.26 -10.21
N GLY A 109 -3.36 -13.53 -10.55
CA GLY A 109 -3.79 -13.92 -11.88
C GLY A 109 -4.55 -15.23 -11.87
N SER A 110 -5.53 -15.31 -12.76
CA SER A 110 -6.25 -16.51 -13.12
C SER A 110 -6.48 -16.50 -14.65
N PRO A 111 -6.85 -17.64 -15.26
CA PRO A 111 -7.20 -17.66 -16.68
C PRO A 111 -8.36 -16.72 -17.05
N ALA A 112 -9.20 -16.31 -16.09
CA ALA A 112 -10.33 -15.42 -16.32
C ALA A 112 -9.97 -13.93 -16.20
N SER A 113 -9.11 -13.57 -15.24
CA SER A 113 -8.70 -12.19 -14.99
C SER A 113 -7.43 -12.12 -14.15
N SER A 114 -6.68 -11.04 -14.32
CA SER A 114 -5.45 -10.77 -13.55
C SER A 114 -5.35 -9.30 -13.15
N ALA A 115 -4.55 -9.02 -12.14
CA ALA A 115 -4.38 -7.69 -11.59
C ALA A 115 -2.96 -7.50 -11.02
N VAL A 116 -2.41 -6.31 -11.23
CA VAL A 116 -1.19 -5.84 -10.55
C VAL A 116 -1.59 -4.78 -9.53
N PHE A 117 -1.24 -4.99 -8.26
CA PHE A 117 -1.49 -4.04 -7.19
C PHE A 117 -0.19 -3.33 -6.82
N TYR A 118 -0.30 -2.05 -6.50
CA TYR A 118 0.86 -1.25 -6.12
C TYR A 118 0.53 -0.28 -4.98
N VAL A 119 1.52 -0.08 -4.13
CA VAL A 119 1.52 0.92 -3.06
C VAL A 119 2.85 1.66 -3.09
N PHE A 120 2.80 2.99 -3.11
CA PHE A 120 3.96 3.87 -2.99
C PHE A 120 3.84 4.69 -1.71
N ASP A 121 4.73 4.41 -0.76
CA ASP A 121 4.88 5.23 0.44
C ASP A 121 5.91 6.33 0.18
N VAL A 122 5.53 7.58 0.42
CA VAL A 122 6.39 8.75 0.22
C VAL A 122 6.85 9.26 1.57
N PHE A 123 8.17 9.39 1.73
CA PHE A 123 8.84 9.83 2.95
C PHE A 123 9.55 11.15 2.70
N ASP A 124 9.56 12.04 3.69
CA ASP A 124 10.38 13.25 3.67
C ASP A 124 11.84 13.00 4.08
N ALA A 125 12.64 14.07 4.11
CA ALA A 125 14.05 14.03 4.52
C ALA A 125 14.28 13.57 5.98
N HIS A 126 13.25 13.62 6.83
CA HIS A 126 13.30 13.15 8.22
C HIS A 126 12.87 11.68 8.36
N GLY A 127 12.51 11.02 7.26
CA GLY A 127 12.01 9.65 7.26
C GLY A 127 10.58 9.52 7.74
N LEU A 128 9.82 10.63 7.83
CA LEU A 128 8.39 10.59 8.13
C LEU A 128 7.60 10.29 6.87
N ARG A 129 6.68 9.33 6.94
CA ARG A 129 5.77 9.06 5.82
C ARG A 129 4.76 10.18 5.70
N VAL A 130 4.84 10.94 4.61
CA VAL A 130 3.99 12.11 4.36
C VAL A 130 2.75 11.77 3.53
N THR A 131 2.80 10.71 2.72
CA THR A 131 1.62 10.20 2.02
C THR A 131 1.80 8.74 1.62
N ARG A 132 0.67 8.10 1.30
CA ARG A 132 0.59 6.78 0.69
C ARG A 132 -0.27 6.90 -0.57
N LEU A 133 0.30 6.47 -1.69
CA LEU A 133 -0.39 6.34 -2.97
C LEU A 133 -0.60 4.85 -3.23
N SER A 134 -1.72 4.49 -3.82
CA SER A 134 -2.01 3.08 -4.13
C SER A 134 -2.96 2.96 -5.31
N GLY A 135 -2.96 1.79 -5.91
CA GLY A 135 -3.91 1.45 -6.96
C GLY A 135 -3.75 0.00 -7.42
N SER A 136 -4.52 -0.34 -8.44
CA SER A 136 -4.48 -1.63 -9.11
C SER A 136 -4.70 -1.44 -10.60
N GLU A 137 -4.01 -2.23 -11.40
CA GLU A 137 -4.23 -2.29 -12.84
C GLU A 137 -4.80 -3.65 -13.21
N LEU A 138 -6.02 -3.65 -13.76
CA LEU A 138 -6.65 -4.86 -14.27
C LEU A 138 -6.08 -5.20 -15.64
N THR A 139 -5.93 -6.49 -15.88
CA THR A 139 -5.30 -7.03 -17.08
C THR A 139 -6.03 -8.29 -17.53
N GLN A 140 -5.69 -8.77 -18.73
CA GLN A 140 -6.23 -10.03 -19.22
C GLN A 140 -5.82 -11.20 -18.32
N GLY A 141 -6.63 -12.26 -18.33
CA GLY A 141 -6.32 -13.48 -17.60
C GLY A 141 -5.00 -14.11 -18.04
N VAL A 142 -4.24 -14.65 -17.09
CA VAL A 142 -3.01 -15.41 -17.35
C VAL A 142 -3.04 -16.74 -16.60
N SER A 143 -2.38 -17.75 -17.17
CA SER A 143 -2.14 -19.03 -16.50
C SER A 143 -0.70 -19.11 -15.98
N GLY A 144 -0.53 -19.69 -14.79
CA GLY A 144 0.78 -19.84 -14.15
C GLY A 144 1.20 -18.59 -13.38
N ASP A 145 2.40 -18.07 -13.68
CA ASP A 145 2.98 -16.91 -12.99
C ASP A 145 2.12 -15.64 -13.22
N PRO A 146 1.55 -15.04 -12.16
CA PRO A 146 0.72 -13.84 -12.28
C PRO A 146 1.48 -12.62 -12.83
N TRP A 147 2.81 -12.56 -12.70
CA TRP A 147 3.59 -11.45 -13.25
C TRP A 147 3.62 -11.40 -14.77
N ARG A 148 3.21 -12.48 -15.45
CA ARG A 148 3.01 -12.46 -16.92
C ARG A 148 1.92 -11.51 -17.37
N SER A 149 1.02 -11.08 -16.47
CA SER A 149 -0.01 -10.10 -16.80
C SER A 149 0.51 -8.65 -16.76
N ALA A 150 1.69 -8.42 -16.18
CA ALA A 150 2.32 -7.11 -16.08
C ALA A 150 3.10 -6.74 -17.36
N ASP A 151 2.40 -6.65 -18.49
CA ASP A 151 3.00 -6.25 -19.76
C ASP A 151 3.43 -4.77 -19.81
N ALA A 152 4.14 -4.39 -20.86
CA ALA A 152 4.70 -3.05 -21.00
C ALA A 152 3.63 -1.94 -20.95
N ASP A 153 2.45 -2.19 -21.51
CA ASP A 153 1.34 -1.24 -21.50
C ASP A 153 0.71 -1.11 -20.12
N THR A 154 0.56 -2.23 -19.40
CA THR A 154 0.12 -2.26 -18.01
C THR A 154 1.06 -1.47 -17.12
N LEU A 155 2.38 -1.71 -17.23
CA LEU A 155 3.38 -0.97 -16.47
C LEU A 155 3.40 0.52 -16.85
N LYS A 156 3.16 0.87 -18.11
CA LYS A 156 3.01 2.25 -18.56
C LYS A 156 1.78 2.93 -17.92
N ARG A 157 0.65 2.23 -17.79
CA ARG A 157 -0.55 2.74 -17.11
C ARG A 157 -0.34 2.88 -15.60
N ILE A 158 0.33 1.93 -14.96
CA ILE A 158 0.71 2.06 -13.54
C ILE A 158 1.61 3.27 -13.32
N ALA A 159 2.66 3.44 -14.15
CA ALA A 159 3.55 4.59 -14.08
C ALA A 159 2.81 5.91 -14.30
N ALA A 160 1.94 5.96 -15.32
CA ALA A 160 1.04 7.07 -15.61
C ALA A 160 0.24 7.52 -14.38
N THR A 161 -0.52 6.60 -13.81
CA THR A 161 -1.39 6.87 -12.67
C THR A 161 -0.58 7.28 -11.45
N SER A 162 0.52 6.58 -11.16
CA SER A 162 1.33 6.81 -9.97
C SER A 162 2.02 8.18 -9.99
N VAL A 163 2.58 8.58 -11.13
CA VAL A 163 3.18 9.92 -11.28
C VAL A 163 2.14 11.02 -11.17
N MET A 164 0.95 10.83 -11.76
CA MET A 164 -0.14 11.79 -11.63
C MET A 164 -0.63 11.93 -10.20
N GLN A 165 -0.79 10.82 -9.47
CA GLN A 165 -1.13 10.83 -8.05
C GLN A 165 -0.06 11.58 -7.23
N LEU A 166 1.22 11.35 -7.54
CA LEU A 166 2.33 12.01 -6.86
C LEU A 166 2.34 13.52 -7.12
N LYS A 167 2.14 13.94 -8.38
CA LYS A 167 2.03 15.35 -8.77
C LYS A 167 0.81 16.03 -8.12
N ALA A 168 -0.35 15.38 -8.16
CA ALA A 168 -1.56 15.90 -7.53
C ALA A 168 -1.39 16.07 -6.02
N TRP A 169 -0.79 15.09 -5.36
CA TRP A 169 -0.44 15.20 -3.95
C TRP A 169 0.50 16.40 -3.69
N LEU A 170 1.56 16.53 -4.48
CA LEU A 170 2.51 17.63 -4.34
C LEU A 170 1.83 19.01 -4.45
N LEU A 171 0.90 19.16 -5.39
CA LEU A 171 0.13 20.40 -5.62
C LEU A 171 -0.91 20.68 -4.52
N SER A 172 -1.44 19.64 -3.87
CA SER A 172 -2.44 19.78 -2.79
C SER A 172 -1.85 20.24 -1.46
N ARG A 173 -0.51 20.29 -1.32
CA ARG A 173 0.13 20.66 -0.07
C ARG A 173 -0.10 22.14 0.25
N PRO A 174 -0.58 22.47 1.46
CA PRO A 174 -0.75 23.86 1.85
C PRO A 174 0.57 24.61 1.75
N ALA A 175 0.56 25.77 1.10
CA ALA A 175 1.66 26.72 1.21
C ALA A 175 1.76 27.20 2.68
N PRO A 176 2.97 27.46 3.20
CA PRO A 176 3.13 27.99 4.54
C PRO A 176 2.43 29.36 4.59
N ALA A 177 1.76 29.63 5.71
CA ALA A 177 0.88 30.79 5.91
C ALA A 177 1.55 32.16 5.71
N GLY A 178 2.88 32.22 5.46
CA GLY A 178 3.62 33.44 5.14
C GLY A 178 3.82 33.76 3.66
N ALA A 179 3.50 32.85 2.73
CA ALA A 179 3.76 33.07 1.29
C ALA A 179 2.69 33.94 0.60
N ALA A 180 1.47 34.04 1.14
CA ALA A 180 0.37 34.79 0.54
C ALA A 180 0.32 36.28 0.91
N ALA A 181 1.18 36.75 1.83
CA ALA A 181 1.06 38.10 2.42
C ALA A 181 1.82 39.20 1.67
N THR A 182 2.62 38.90 0.65
CA THR A 182 3.51 39.89 0.01
C THR A 182 2.86 40.69 -1.13
N GLY A 183 1.56 40.49 -1.41
CA GLY A 183 0.88 41.09 -2.57
C GLY A 183 -0.02 42.30 -2.30
N GLN A 184 -0.33 42.65 -1.04
CA GLN A 184 -1.27 43.73 -0.74
C GLN A 184 -0.53 45.02 -0.36
N ALA A 185 -0.05 45.77 -1.37
CA ALA A 185 0.46 47.11 -1.14
C ALA A 185 -0.64 48.02 -0.55
N PRO A 186 -0.37 48.84 0.48
CA PRO A 186 -1.34 49.78 1.01
C PRO A 186 -1.63 50.85 -0.05
N ARG A 187 -2.89 51.00 -0.48
CA ARG A 187 -3.30 52.19 -1.25
C ARG A 187 -3.13 53.42 -0.35
N PRO A 188 -2.37 54.46 -0.75
CA PRO A 188 -2.38 55.72 -0.02
C PRO A 188 -3.76 56.36 -0.18
N ARG A 189 -4.40 56.66 0.96
CA ARG A 189 -5.62 57.47 1.01
C ARG A 189 -5.17 58.92 0.82
N ALA A 190 -5.36 59.46 -0.38
CA ALA A 190 -5.18 60.90 -0.62
C ALA A 190 -6.18 61.67 0.24
N GLY A 191 -5.67 62.69 0.93
CA GLY A 191 -6.45 63.62 1.76
C GLY A 191 -7.21 64.66 0.95
#